data_AF-M1H4Z3-F1
#
_entry.id   AF-M1H4Z3-F1
#
_cell.length_a   1.000
_cell.length_b   1.000
_cell.length_c   1.000
_cell.angle_alpha   90.00
_cell.angle_beta   90.00
_cell.angle_gamma   90.00
#
_symmetry.space_group_name_H-M   'P 1'
#
loop_
_entity.id
_entity.type
_entity.pdbx_description
1 polymer ?
#
loop_
_entity_poly.entity_id
_entity_poly.type
_entity_poly.pdbx_seq_one_letter_code
_entity_poly.pdbx_strand_id
1 'polypeptide(L)'
;MACFLVFLLFFLVAVEAYHAALPADVYWKSVLPNTPMPSAIHDVTRPGVFADEKWDQQDDVFAHYGHAAVTPSQIPDPSVTVFFLEKDLHPGAKMTLHFIRTVAGATLLPRQAADSIPFSSAKLPEILSRLSITPYSMEAKAMKKTLQDCEEPAIEGETKYCATSVEAMVDFSTSSLGTRDVQALSTAVDREGIPTQVYSISKVQKQPSSKAVVCHGEKYPYAVFYCHTTSAEAFKVSVVGKDGTKVEGVATCHTDTAGYNPEHVAFKLLHVKPGTVPICHFLPQSDIVWIPNK
;
A
#
# COMPACT_ATOMS: atom_id res chain seq x y z
N MET A 1 67.38 8.35 29.53
CA MET A 1 66.50 8.52 28.36
C MET A 1 65.43 7.44 28.49
N ALA A 2 64.40 7.71 29.29
CA ALA A 2 63.13 8.30 28.88
C ALA A 2 62.21 7.25 28.24
N CYS A 3 61.09 6.99 28.95
CA CYS A 3 59.78 6.47 28.50
C CYS A 3 59.79 5.22 27.59
N PHE A 4 59.00 4.18 27.87
CA PHE A 4 57.56 4.27 27.72
C PHE A 4 56.80 3.33 28.65
N LEU A 5 55.82 3.96 29.31
CA LEU A 5 54.73 3.38 30.07
C LEU A 5 53.87 2.45 29.21
N VAL A 6 53.46 1.34 29.84
CA VAL A 6 52.07 0.87 29.96
C VAL A 6 51.13 1.28 28.82
N PHE A 7 50.70 0.31 28.00
CA PHE A 7 49.30 0.21 27.59
C PHE A 7 48.95 -1.26 27.30
N LEU A 8 48.37 -1.90 28.30
CA LEU A 8 47.36 -2.95 28.13
C LEU A 8 46.27 -2.40 27.19
N LEU A 9 46.32 -2.77 25.92
CA LEU A 9 45.18 -2.64 25.02
C LEU A 9 44.58 -4.04 24.88
N PHE A 10 43.66 -4.33 25.79
CA PHE A 10 42.57 -5.26 25.56
C PHE A 10 41.97 -4.91 24.20
N PHE A 11 42.23 -5.72 23.17
CA PHE A 11 41.41 -5.75 21.98
C PHE A 11 40.05 -6.31 22.39
N LEU A 12 39.18 -5.45 22.92
CA LEU A 12 37.74 -5.62 22.84
C LEU A 12 37.40 -5.59 21.35
N VAL A 13 37.39 -6.78 20.72
CA VAL A 13 36.66 -6.95 19.48
C VAL A 13 35.21 -6.76 19.86
N ALA A 14 34.72 -5.52 19.71
CA ALA A 14 33.30 -5.26 19.62
C ALA A 14 32.85 -6.01 18.36
N VAL A 15 32.33 -7.23 18.57
CA VAL A 15 31.46 -7.86 17.58
C VAL A 15 30.23 -6.96 17.57
N GLU A 16 30.20 -5.97 16.67
CA GLU A 16 28.92 -5.43 16.23
C GLU A 16 28.16 -6.64 15.71
N ALA A 17 27.22 -7.12 16.51
CA ALA A 17 26.30 -8.14 16.10
C ALA A 17 25.49 -7.52 14.94
N TYR A 18 25.94 -7.78 13.71
CA TYR A 18 25.11 -7.73 12.52
C TYR A 18 23.94 -8.67 12.82
N HIS A 19 22.88 -8.15 13.42
CA HIS A 19 21.64 -8.86 13.56
C HIS A 19 21.15 -9.07 12.14
N ALA A 20 21.35 -10.29 11.62
CA ALA A 20 20.76 -10.70 10.36
C ALA A 20 19.26 -10.37 10.45
N ALA A 21 18.81 -9.49 9.57
CA ALA A 21 17.41 -9.15 9.50
C ALA A 21 16.58 -10.42 9.34
N LEU A 22 15.50 -10.51 10.12
CA LEU A 22 14.57 -11.62 10.03
C LEU A 22 13.84 -11.55 8.68
N PRO A 23 13.57 -12.69 8.02
CA PRO A 23 12.57 -12.75 6.97
C PRO A 23 11.25 -12.12 7.42
N ALA A 24 10.53 -11.47 6.50
CA ALA A 24 9.35 -10.67 6.84
C ALA A 24 8.26 -11.46 7.57
N ASP A 25 8.08 -12.74 7.24
CA ASP A 25 7.17 -13.67 7.90
C ASP A 25 7.55 -13.96 9.36
N VAL A 26 8.85 -14.16 9.61
CA VAL A 26 9.38 -14.38 10.96
C VAL A 26 9.26 -13.10 11.78
N TYR A 27 9.62 -11.94 11.21
CA TYR A 27 9.42 -10.65 11.86
C TYR A 27 7.95 -10.45 12.22
N TRP A 28 7.05 -10.58 11.25
CA TRP A 28 5.61 -10.36 11.46
C TRP A 28 5.05 -11.21 12.58
N LYS A 29 5.35 -12.52 12.59
CA LYS A 29 4.89 -13.44 13.63
C LYS A 29 5.45 -13.07 15.02
N SER A 30 6.64 -12.49 15.08
CA SER A 30 7.24 -12.05 16.35
C SER A 30 6.58 -10.81 16.93
N VAL A 31 6.18 -9.84 16.09
CA VAL A 31 5.64 -8.54 16.55
C VAL A 31 4.11 -8.50 16.59
N LEU A 32 3.45 -9.38 15.82
CA LEU A 32 2.00 -9.48 15.67
C LEU A 32 1.54 -10.96 15.66
N PRO A 33 1.74 -11.71 16.76
CA PRO A 33 1.51 -13.16 16.79
C PRO A 33 0.06 -13.60 16.55
N ASN A 34 -0.90 -12.71 16.80
CA ASN A 34 -2.34 -12.98 16.65
C ASN A 34 -2.95 -12.35 15.39
N THR A 35 -2.14 -11.67 14.57
CA THR A 35 -2.59 -11.01 13.34
C THR A 35 -2.06 -11.80 12.14
N PRO A 36 -2.93 -12.44 11.34
CA PRO A 36 -2.49 -13.08 10.11
C PRO A 36 -1.79 -12.08 9.18
N MET A 37 -0.74 -12.53 8.49
CA MET A 37 -0.08 -11.71 7.47
C MET A 37 -1.02 -11.56 6.26
N PRO A 38 -1.26 -10.33 5.77
CA PRO A 38 -2.09 -10.10 4.59
C PRO A 38 -1.44 -10.68 3.32
N SER A 39 -2.27 -11.07 2.34
CA SER A 39 -1.82 -11.55 1.02
C SER A 39 -0.88 -10.55 0.34
N ALA A 40 -1.12 -9.24 0.54
CA ALA A 40 -0.29 -8.15 0.03
C ALA A 40 1.21 -8.28 0.40
N ILE A 41 1.53 -8.84 1.57
CA ILE A 41 2.91 -9.03 2.03
C ILE A 41 3.37 -10.45 1.70
N HIS A 42 2.51 -11.43 1.97
CA HIS A 42 2.86 -12.83 1.76
C HIS A 42 3.18 -13.13 0.30
N ASP A 43 2.44 -12.58 -0.66
CA ASP A 43 2.67 -12.88 -2.08
C ASP A 43 3.94 -12.21 -2.61
N VAL A 44 4.39 -11.12 -1.98
CA VAL A 44 5.66 -10.43 -2.25
C VAL A 44 6.87 -11.23 -1.71
N THR A 45 6.68 -12.09 -0.71
CA THR A 45 7.76 -12.96 -0.18
C THR A 45 8.10 -14.17 -1.07
N ARG A 46 7.30 -14.45 -2.12
CA ARG A 46 7.52 -15.59 -3.00
C ARG A 46 8.49 -15.22 -4.14
N PRO A 47 9.69 -15.83 -4.22
CA PRO A 47 10.62 -15.54 -5.31
C PRO A 47 10.12 -16.12 -6.65
N GLY A 48 10.18 -15.30 -7.70
CA GLY A 48 9.98 -15.72 -9.09
C GLY A 48 8.72 -15.14 -9.72
N VAL A 49 8.86 -14.04 -10.48
CA VAL A 49 9.04 -13.99 -11.95
C VAL A 49 9.49 -12.55 -12.22
N PHE A 50 10.78 -12.37 -12.54
CA PHE A 50 11.26 -11.09 -13.05
C PHE A 50 11.17 -11.11 -14.58
N ALA A 51 10.83 -9.93 -15.11
CA ALA A 51 10.76 -9.53 -16.52
C ALA A 51 9.37 -9.64 -17.18
N ASP A 52 8.97 -8.48 -17.69
CA ASP A 52 7.96 -8.25 -18.75
C ASP A 52 6.50 -7.96 -18.37
N GLU A 53 6.24 -7.34 -17.22
CA GLU A 53 5.08 -6.44 -17.15
C GLU A 53 5.54 -5.00 -17.38
N LYS A 54 5.01 -4.44 -18.47
CA LYS A 54 5.32 -3.09 -18.92
C LYS A 54 4.97 -2.13 -17.80
N TRP A 55 5.89 -1.23 -17.49
CA TRP A 55 5.58 0.05 -16.84
C TRP A 55 4.73 0.90 -17.80
N ASP A 56 3.59 0.37 -18.26
CA ASP A 56 2.69 1.03 -19.18
C ASP A 56 1.94 2.11 -18.41
N GLN A 57 1.77 3.27 -19.07
CA GLN A 57 1.04 4.42 -18.53
C GLN A 57 -0.43 4.11 -18.22
N GLN A 58 -0.95 2.98 -18.69
CA GLN A 58 -2.35 2.57 -18.55
C GLN A 58 -2.69 2.14 -17.11
N ASP A 59 -1.73 1.56 -16.38
CA ASP A 59 -1.93 1.06 -15.00
C ASP A 59 -1.73 2.15 -13.93
N ASP A 60 -1.57 3.40 -14.36
CA ASP A 60 -1.47 4.56 -13.46
C ASP A 60 -2.82 5.01 -12.89
N VAL A 61 -3.92 4.43 -13.40
CA VAL A 61 -5.28 4.81 -13.04
C VAL A 61 -5.68 4.32 -11.64
N PHE A 62 -5.11 3.21 -11.16
CA PHE A 62 -5.52 2.61 -9.88
C PHE A 62 -4.66 3.05 -8.68
N ALA A 63 -3.42 3.49 -8.91
CA ALA A 63 -2.45 3.79 -7.86
C ALA A 63 -2.45 5.25 -7.40
N HIS A 64 -3.20 6.14 -8.06
CA HIS A 64 -2.99 7.59 -7.95
C HIS A 64 -4.31 8.38 -7.83
N TYR A 65 -5.09 8.08 -6.80
CA TYR A 65 -6.11 9.00 -6.29
C TYR A 65 -5.73 9.55 -4.91
N GLY A 66 -4.44 9.77 -4.68
CA GLY A 66 -4.01 10.75 -3.68
C GLY A 66 -4.45 12.12 -4.16
N HIS A 67 -5.37 12.76 -3.42
CA HIS A 67 -5.74 14.20 -3.29
C HIS A 67 -5.75 15.15 -4.51
N ALA A 68 -5.35 14.70 -5.70
CA ALA A 68 -5.05 15.52 -6.86
C ALA A 68 -6.22 15.58 -7.84
N ALA A 69 -6.34 16.73 -8.50
CA ALA A 69 -7.27 16.91 -9.60
C ALA A 69 -6.82 16.08 -10.82
N VAL A 70 -7.78 15.42 -11.46
CA VAL A 70 -7.54 14.52 -12.58
C VAL A 70 -7.92 15.23 -13.88
N THR A 71 -7.06 15.16 -14.91
CA THR A 71 -7.36 15.67 -16.25
C THR A 71 -8.32 14.73 -17.00
N PRO A 72 -9.11 15.20 -17.99
CA PRO A 72 -10.08 14.36 -18.70
C PRO A 72 -9.51 13.08 -19.32
N SER A 73 -8.23 13.08 -19.68
CA SER A 73 -7.49 11.93 -20.22
C SER A 73 -7.10 10.86 -19.18
N GLN A 74 -7.31 11.13 -17.90
CA GLN A 74 -6.96 10.25 -16.77
C GLN A 74 -8.21 9.70 -16.05
N ILE A 75 -9.41 9.96 -16.59
CA ILE A 75 -10.65 9.36 -16.09
C ILE A 75 -10.62 7.87 -16.46
N PRO A 76 -10.80 6.94 -15.51
CA PRO A 76 -10.90 5.52 -15.80
C PRO A 76 -11.97 5.27 -16.86
N ASP A 77 -11.85 4.15 -17.58
CA ASP A 77 -12.95 3.68 -18.43
C ASP A 77 -14.24 3.68 -17.57
N PRO A 78 -15.26 4.49 -17.93
CA PRO A 78 -16.47 4.64 -17.12
C PRO A 78 -17.27 3.35 -17.02
N SER A 79 -16.93 2.32 -17.81
CA SER A 79 -17.50 0.98 -17.69
C SER A 79 -16.95 0.17 -16.51
N VAL A 80 -15.82 0.58 -15.92
CA VAL A 80 -15.20 -0.06 -14.74
C VAL A 80 -15.53 0.74 -13.48
N THR A 81 -16.12 0.07 -12.50
CA THR A 81 -16.45 0.66 -11.20
C THR A 81 -15.18 0.80 -10.36
N VAL A 82 -14.62 2.00 -10.33
CA VAL A 82 -13.48 2.36 -9.45
C VAL A 82 -13.97 2.89 -8.11
N PHE A 83 -14.97 3.77 -8.14
CA PHE A 83 -15.63 4.32 -6.95
C PHE A 83 -17.13 3.96 -6.97
N PHE A 84 -17.72 3.81 -5.79
CA PHE A 84 -19.14 3.53 -5.59
C PHE A 84 -19.65 4.13 -4.27
N LEU A 85 -20.96 4.14 -4.07
CA LEU A 85 -21.58 4.60 -2.83
C LEU A 85 -21.78 3.42 -1.88
N GLU A 86 -21.71 3.66 -0.57
CA GLU A 86 -21.86 2.61 0.45
C GLU A 86 -23.19 1.83 0.30
N LYS A 87 -24.26 2.52 -0.09
CA LYS A 87 -25.58 1.90 -0.34
C LYS A 87 -25.56 0.82 -1.41
N ASP A 88 -24.57 0.81 -2.31
CA ASP A 88 -24.42 -0.17 -3.39
C ASP A 88 -23.61 -1.38 -2.94
N LEU A 89 -22.99 -1.33 -1.74
CA LEU A 89 -22.21 -2.40 -1.15
C LEU A 89 -23.09 -3.36 -0.34
N HIS A 90 -23.90 -4.17 -1.04
CA HIS A 90 -24.77 -5.15 -0.40
C HIS A 90 -24.83 -6.48 -1.17
N PRO A 91 -25.17 -7.60 -0.50
CA PRO A 91 -25.37 -8.88 -1.17
C PRO A 91 -26.40 -8.78 -2.32
N GLY A 92 -26.07 -9.40 -3.46
CA GLY A 92 -26.87 -9.37 -4.69
C GLY A 92 -26.59 -8.19 -5.62
N ALA A 93 -25.90 -7.14 -5.15
CA ALA A 93 -25.46 -6.05 -6.01
C ALA A 93 -24.47 -6.55 -7.07
N LYS A 94 -24.44 -5.87 -8.22
CA LYS A 94 -23.57 -6.20 -9.34
C LYS A 94 -22.72 -4.99 -9.72
N MET A 95 -21.43 -5.21 -9.90
CA MET A 95 -20.47 -4.18 -10.27
C MET A 95 -19.51 -4.70 -11.33
N THR A 96 -19.10 -3.86 -12.27
CA THR A 96 -18.03 -4.21 -13.21
C THR A 96 -16.70 -3.89 -12.53
N LEU A 97 -15.97 -4.90 -12.11
CA LEU A 97 -14.73 -4.73 -11.36
C LEU A 97 -13.55 -5.27 -12.15
N HIS A 98 -12.38 -4.69 -11.89
CA HIS A 98 -11.10 -5.19 -12.34
C HIS A 98 -10.22 -5.39 -11.11
N PHE A 99 -9.93 -6.65 -10.78
CA PHE A 99 -9.01 -7.00 -9.71
C PHE A 99 -7.65 -7.26 -10.32
N ILE A 100 -6.72 -6.35 -10.08
CA ILE A 100 -5.33 -6.52 -10.47
C ILE A 100 -4.68 -7.40 -9.41
N ARG A 101 -4.21 -8.58 -9.82
CA ARG A 101 -3.21 -9.31 -9.03
C ARG A 101 -1.91 -8.58 -9.27
N THR A 102 -1.47 -7.77 -8.32
CA THR A 102 -0.22 -7.03 -8.46
C THR A 102 0.91 -8.05 -8.41
N VAL A 103 1.45 -8.44 -9.57
CA VAL A 103 2.68 -9.24 -9.66
C VAL A 103 3.87 -8.31 -9.43
N ALA A 104 3.90 -7.62 -8.29
CA ALA A 104 5.03 -6.77 -7.97
C ALA A 104 6.13 -7.64 -7.36
N GLY A 105 7.08 -8.03 -8.21
CA GLY A 105 8.40 -8.57 -7.85
C GLY A 105 9.29 -7.58 -7.06
N ALA A 106 8.69 -6.64 -6.33
CA ALA A 106 9.37 -5.72 -5.45
C ALA A 106 9.85 -6.50 -4.23
N THR A 107 11.15 -6.62 -4.03
CA THR A 107 11.67 -7.38 -2.88
C THR A 107 11.32 -6.68 -1.57
N LEU A 108 10.92 -7.43 -0.52
CA LEU A 108 10.86 -6.87 0.82
C LEU A 108 12.28 -6.66 1.34
N LEU A 109 12.69 -5.41 1.50
CA LEU A 109 13.94 -5.10 2.16
C LEU A 109 13.72 -5.00 3.67
N PRO A 110 14.59 -5.64 4.47
CA PRO A 110 14.64 -5.34 5.89
C PRO A 110 14.91 -3.86 6.14
N ARG A 111 14.43 -3.34 7.27
CA ARG A 111 14.61 -1.93 7.65
C ARG A 111 16.05 -1.46 7.52
N GLN A 112 17.03 -2.23 8.01
CA GLN A 112 18.44 -1.83 7.94
C GLN A 112 18.94 -1.67 6.49
N ALA A 113 18.51 -2.52 5.58
CA ALA A 113 18.86 -2.43 4.17
C ALA A 113 18.13 -1.26 3.49
N ALA A 114 16.84 -1.08 3.78
CA ALA A 114 16.04 0.02 3.27
C ALA A 114 16.58 1.39 3.73
N ASP A 115 16.84 1.55 5.03
CA ASP A 115 17.38 2.79 5.64
C ASP A 115 18.77 3.15 5.12
N SER A 116 19.52 2.15 4.63
CA SER A 116 20.82 2.39 4.02
C SER A 116 20.69 3.11 2.68
N ILE A 117 19.55 3.00 1.98
CA ILE A 117 19.28 3.63 0.67
C ILE A 117 18.57 4.97 0.92
N PRO A 118 19.03 6.09 0.34
CA PRO A 118 18.30 7.35 0.48
C PRO A 118 16.89 7.25 -0.09
N PHE A 119 15.92 7.85 0.59
CA PHE A 119 14.52 7.91 0.13
C PHE A 119 14.09 9.38 0.02
N SER A 120 14.55 10.06 -1.04
CA SER A 120 14.18 11.45 -1.34
C SER A 120 14.32 11.75 -2.82
N SER A 121 13.40 12.54 -3.37
CA SER A 121 13.42 12.94 -4.79
C SER A 121 14.65 13.79 -5.12
N ALA A 122 15.20 14.53 -4.16
CA ALA A 122 16.42 15.32 -4.31
C ALA A 122 17.68 14.45 -4.51
N LYS A 123 17.64 13.19 -4.07
CA LYS A 123 18.73 12.22 -4.19
C LYS A 123 18.48 11.18 -5.28
N LEU A 124 17.50 11.41 -6.16
CA LEU A 124 17.15 10.46 -7.21
C LEU A 124 18.36 9.96 -8.03
N PRO A 125 19.32 10.79 -8.48
CA PRO A 125 20.49 10.28 -9.22
C PRO A 125 21.34 9.27 -8.43
N GLU A 126 21.51 9.49 -7.12
CA GLU A 126 22.24 8.59 -6.22
C GLU A 126 21.51 7.25 -6.07
N ILE A 127 20.19 7.32 -5.87
CA ILE A 127 19.33 6.13 -5.72
C ILE A 127 19.37 5.28 -7.00
N LEU A 128 19.19 5.91 -8.17
CA LEU A 128 19.22 5.22 -9.46
C LEU A 128 20.56 4.53 -9.70
N SER A 129 21.67 5.21 -9.40
CA SER A 129 23.01 4.62 -9.52
C SER A 129 23.19 3.41 -8.60
N ARG A 130 22.69 3.50 -7.36
CA ARG A 130 22.83 2.42 -6.37
C ARG A 130 22.00 1.19 -6.70
N LEU A 131 20.80 1.40 -7.24
CA LEU A 131 19.88 0.33 -7.65
C LEU A 131 20.14 -0.16 -9.09
N SER A 132 21.14 0.39 -9.78
CA SER A 132 21.46 0.06 -11.18
C SER A 132 20.31 0.30 -12.15
N ILE A 133 19.54 1.37 -11.93
CA ILE A 133 18.37 1.73 -12.74
C ILE A 133 18.77 2.79 -13.76
N THR A 134 18.40 2.55 -15.02
CA THR A 134 18.69 3.46 -16.14
C THR A 134 17.97 4.80 -15.93
N PRO A 135 18.67 5.95 -15.91
CA PRO A 135 18.04 7.27 -15.83
C PRO A 135 17.03 7.51 -16.96
N TYR A 136 15.96 8.25 -16.67
CA TYR A 136 14.87 8.59 -17.62
C TYR A 136 14.04 7.41 -18.15
N SER A 137 14.31 6.18 -17.71
CA SER A 137 13.43 5.02 -17.94
C SER A 137 12.05 5.22 -17.32
N MET A 138 11.08 4.40 -17.72
CA MET A 138 9.75 4.41 -17.11
C MET A 138 9.79 4.09 -15.61
N GLU A 139 10.64 3.14 -15.22
CA GLU A 139 10.92 2.82 -13.80
C GLU A 139 11.48 4.04 -13.04
N ALA A 140 12.48 4.74 -13.59
CA ALA A 140 13.03 5.93 -12.96
C ALA A 140 12.01 7.08 -12.84
N LYS A 141 11.08 7.21 -13.79
CA LYS A 141 9.98 8.19 -13.72
C LYS A 141 8.97 7.81 -12.64
N ALA A 142 8.61 6.53 -12.55
CA ALA A 142 7.70 6.03 -11.50
C ALA A 142 8.31 6.22 -10.11
N MET A 143 9.58 5.86 -9.92
CA MET A 143 10.32 6.12 -8.67
C MET A 143 10.32 7.60 -8.28
N LYS A 144 10.60 8.48 -9.25
CA LYS A 144 10.57 9.92 -9.00
C LYS A 144 9.20 10.38 -8.52
N LYS A 145 8.13 9.88 -9.15
CA LYS A 145 6.76 10.22 -8.78
C LYS A 145 6.42 9.74 -7.37
N THR A 146 6.67 8.47 -7.05
CA THR A 146 6.49 7.93 -5.68
C THR A 146 7.25 8.76 -4.64
N LEU A 147 8.51 9.12 -4.89
CA LEU A 147 9.29 9.96 -3.98
C LEU A 147 8.66 11.34 -3.77
N GLN A 148 8.16 11.96 -4.84
CA GLN A 148 7.50 13.26 -4.77
C GLN A 148 6.19 13.18 -3.96
N ASP A 149 5.36 12.17 -4.19
CA ASP A 149 4.09 11.96 -3.46
C ASP A 149 4.32 11.71 -1.98
N CYS A 150 5.37 10.94 -1.66
CA CYS A 150 5.81 10.72 -0.29
C CYS A 150 6.25 12.02 0.40
N GLU A 151 6.89 12.93 -0.34
CA GLU A 151 7.39 14.22 0.16
C GLU A 151 6.32 15.32 0.21
N GLU A 152 5.15 15.15 -0.44
CA GLU A 152 4.06 16.12 -0.34
C GLU A 152 3.62 16.31 1.12
N PRO A 153 3.08 17.46 1.53
CA PRO A 153 2.48 17.61 2.86
C PRO A 153 1.25 16.71 3.05
N ALA A 154 0.99 16.27 4.28
CA ALA A 154 -0.28 15.61 4.61
C ALA A 154 -1.45 16.61 4.46
N ILE A 155 -2.64 16.12 4.13
CA ILE A 155 -3.84 16.98 4.16
C ILE A 155 -4.26 17.27 5.60
N GLU A 156 -5.10 18.29 5.79
CA GLU A 156 -5.60 18.64 7.11
C GLU A 156 -6.36 17.45 7.74
N GLY A 157 -5.96 17.06 8.96
CA GLY A 157 -6.54 15.93 9.69
C GLY A 157 -5.95 14.55 9.34
N GLU A 158 -5.06 14.45 8.35
CA GLU A 158 -4.37 13.23 7.97
C GLU A 158 -2.96 13.17 8.60
N THR A 159 -2.55 11.99 9.04
CA THR A 159 -1.14 11.67 9.28
C THR A 159 -0.72 10.66 8.21
N LYS A 160 0.36 10.96 7.48
CA LYS A 160 0.90 10.06 6.45
C LYS A 160 2.36 9.73 6.68
N TYR A 161 2.79 8.60 6.12
CA TYR A 161 4.16 8.10 6.19
C TYR A 161 4.42 7.13 5.05
N CYS A 162 5.54 7.29 4.33
CA CYS A 162 5.99 6.29 3.38
C CYS A 162 6.93 5.30 4.08
N ALA A 163 6.45 4.07 4.26
CA ALA A 163 7.20 2.99 4.85
C ALA A 163 8.02 2.25 3.79
N THR A 164 9.35 2.25 3.94
CA THR A 164 10.29 1.57 3.04
C THR A 164 10.60 0.12 3.45
N SER A 165 9.92 -0.38 4.50
CA SER A 165 10.04 -1.74 5.02
C SER A 165 8.76 -2.18 5.73
N VAL A 166 8.54 -3.49 5.86
CA VAL A 166 7.39 -4.03 6.61
C VAL A 166 7.45 -3.62 8.07
N GLU A 167 8.65 -3.56 8.64
CA GLU A 167 8.87 -3.12 10.00
C GLU A 167 8.37 -1.70 10.18
N ALA A 168 8.75 -0.77 9.28
CA ALA A 168 8.35 0.63 9.35
C ALA A 168 6.83 0.81 9.19
N MET A 169 6.21 0.02 8.30
CA MET A 169 4.76 -0.01 8.14
C MET A 169 4.06 -0.47 9.43
N VAL A 170 4.52 -1.57 10.04
CA VAL A 170 3.95 -2.09 11.30
C VAL A 170 4.05 -1.06 12.42
N ASP A 171 5.20 -0.40 12.57
CA ASP A 171 5.41 0.62 13.60
C ASP A 171 4.46 1.81 13.39
N PHE A 172 4.36 2.32 12.15
CA PHE A 172 3.46 3.42 11.83
C PHE A 172 1.99 3.05 12.08
N SER A 173 1.53 1.90 11.60
CA SER A 173 0.14 1.46 11.72
C SER A 173 -0.27 1.24 13.17
N THR A 174 0.53 0.50 13.94
CA THR A 174 0.21 0.20 15.34
C THR A 174 0.32 1.44 16.24
N SER A 175 1.30 2.31 16.00
CA SER A 175 1.42 3.59 16.72
C SER A 175 0.23 4.51 16.42
N SER A 176 -0.16 4.65 15.16
CA SER A 176 -1.27 5.50 14.74
C SER A 176 -2.62 5.00 15.27
N LEU A 177 -2.80 3.68 15.36
CA LEU A 177 -3.98 3.06 15.96
C LEU A 177 -3.94 3.05 17.49
N GLY A 178 -2.76 3.25 18.10
CA GLY A 178 -2.58 3.24 19.55
C GLY A 178 -2.65 1.83 20.17
N THR A 179 -2.54 0.78 19.36
CA THR A 179 -2.62 -0.62 19.81
C THR A 179 -1.87 -1.54 18.87
N ARG A 180 -1.40 -2.68 19.41
CA ARG A 180 -0.87 -3.81 18.65
C ARG A 180 -1.90 -4.93 18.46
N ASP A 181 -3.07 -4.82 19.10
CA ASP A 181 -4.20 -5.73 18.88
C ASP A 181 -4.97 -5.28 17.64
N VAL A 182 -4.43 -5.62 16.46
CA VAL A 182 -4.89 -5.13 15.16
C VAL A 182 -5.20 -6.28 14.20
N GLN A 183 -6.00 -5.98 13.17
CA GLN A 183 -6.12 -6.77 11.95
C GLN A 183 -5.43 -6.05 10.80
N ALA A 184 -4.82 -6.81 9.90
CA ALA A 184 -4.31 -6.33 8.61
C ALA A 184 -5.06 -7.07 7.50
N LEU A 185 -5.77 -6.33 6.65
CA LEU A 185 -6.64 -6.88 5.61
C LEU A 185 -6.15 -6.44 4.24
N SER A 186 -6.12 -7.36 3.28
CA SER A 186 -5.82 -7.07 1.87
C SER A 186 -6.76 -7.87 0.98
N THR A 187 -6.97 -7.38 -0.24
CA THR A 187 -7.71 -8.13 -1.27
C THR A 187 -6.92 -9.39 -1.64
N ALA A 188 -7.59 -10.54 -1.66
CA ALA A 188 -7.00 -11.82 -2.01
C ALA A 188 -7.52 -12.29 -3.37
N VAL A 189 -6.58 -12.55 -4.28
CA VAL A 189 -6.83 -12.90 -5.67
C VAL A 189 -6.08 -14.17 -6.02
N ASP A 190 -6.81 -15.25 -6.33
CA ASP A 190 -6.22 -16.60 -6.45
C ASP A 190 -5.37 -16.81 -7.70
N ARG A 191 -5.52 -16.00 -8.75
CA ARG A 191 -4.81 -16.14 -10.03
C ARG A 191 -4.53 -14.82 -10.72
N GLU A 192 -3.51 -14.81 -11.58
CA GLU A 192 -3.22 -13.71 -12.50
C GLU A 192 -4.22 -13.65 -13.67
N GLY A 193 -4.24 -12.51 -14.37
CA GLY A 193 -4.98 -12.35 -15.62
C GLY A 193 -6.51 -12.40 -15.47
N ILE A 194 -7.03 -12.06 -14.30
CA ILE A 194 -8.48 -12.02 -14.08
C ILE A 194 -9.08 -10.90 -14.94
N PRO A 195 -10.04 -11.21 -15.83
CA PRO A 195 -10.59 -10.21 -16.72
C PRO A 195 -11.43 -9.21 -15.97
N THR A 196 -11.47 -7.98 -16.49
CA THR A 196 -12.53 -7.02 -16.18
C THR A 196 -13.88 -7.65 -16.53
N GLN A 197 -14.76 -7.76 -15.54
CA GLN A 197 -16.07 -8.37 -15.75
C GLN A 197 -17.06 -7.92 -14.68
N VAL A 198 -18.33 -8.29 -14.86
CA VAL A 198 -19.35 -8.09 -13.84
C VAL A 198 -19.20 -9.13 -12.74
N TYR A 199 -19.05 -8.66 -11.51
CA TYR A 199 -19.07 -9.45 -10.29
C TYR A 199 -20.38 -9.24 -9.55
N SER A 200 -20.90 -10.30 -8.94
CA SER A 200 -22.01 -10.22 -7.99
C SER A 200 -21.47 -10.31 -6.57
N ILE A 201 -21.92 -9.42 -5.70
CA ILE A 201 -21.53 -9.41 -4.29
C ILE A 201 -22.28 -10.52 -3.57
N SER A 202 -21.55 -11.46 -2.97
CA SER A 202 -22.14 -12.59 -2.25
C SER A 202 -22.20 -12.34 -0.75
N LYS A 203 -21.22 -11.62 -0.18
CA LYS A 203 -21.15 -11.31 1.25
C LYS A 203 -20.47 -9.96 1.48
N VAL A 204 -20.97 -9.22 2.47
CA VAL A 204 -20.37 -7.97 2.95
C VAL A 204 -20.25 -8.07 4.47
N GLN A 205 -19.07 -7.78 5.01
CA GLN A 205 -18.81 -7.76 6.44
C GLN A 205 -18.08 -6.46 6.82
N LYS A 206 -18.83 -5.54 7.42
CA LYS A 206 -18.29 -4.31 8.02
C LYS A 206 -17.36 -4.65 9.18
N GLN A 207 -16.23 -3.97 9.24
CA GLN A 207 -15.24 -4.14 10.31
C GLN A 207 -15.53 -3.19 11.49
N PRO A 208 -15.13 -3.55 12.73
CA PRO A 208 -15.60 -2.90 13.96
C PRO A 208 -14.95 -1.55 14.29
N SER A 209 -14.33 -0.85 13.32
CA SER A 209 -13.67 0.44 13.54
C SER A 209 -13.89 1.39 12.36
N SER A 210 -14.14 2.66 12.67
CA SER A 210 -14.12 3.78 11.72
C SER A 210 -12.77 4.50 11.68
N LYS A 211 -11.83 4.10 12.54
CA LYS A 211 -10.43 4.52 12.49
C LYS A 211 -9.61 3.44 11.82
N ALA A 212 -8.97 3.79 10.71
CA ALA A 212 -8.12 2.89 9.94
C ALA A 212 -6.80 3.56 9.55
N VAL A 213 -5.78 2.74 9.39
CA VAL A 213 -4.58 3.10 8.62
C VAL A 213 -4.65 2.33 7.31
N VAL A 214 -4.60 3.03 6.19
CA VAL A 214 -4.52 2.39 4.87
C VAL A 214 -3.09 2.56 4.37
N CYS A 215 -2.52 1.50 3.83
CA CYS A 215 -1.19 1.48 3.24
C CYS A 215 -1.32 1.02 1.79
N HIS A 216 -0.92 1.89 0.86
CA HIS A 216 -0.96 1.63 -0.57
C HIS A 216 0.42 1.19 -1.04
N GLY A 217 0.47 0.09 -1.80
CA GLY A 217 1.73 -0.37 -2.39
C GLY A 217 2.18 0.55 -3.51
N GLU A 218 3.38 1.12 -3.38
CA GLU A 218 3.92 2.10 -4.31
C GLU A 218 4.79 1.48 -5.40
N LYS A 219 4.87 2.18 -6.54
CA LYS A 219 5.69 1.81 -7.69
C LYS A 219 7.18 2.10 -7.41
N TYR A 220 7.84 1.17 -6.72
CA TYR A 220 9.25 1.28 -6.34
C TYR A 220 10.01 -0.06 -6.51
N PRO A 221 11.33 -0.06 -6.78
CA PRO A 221 12.12 -1.28 -7.05
C PRO A 221 12.13 -2.32 -5.93
N TYR A 222 11.82 -1.88 -4.71
CA TYR A 222 11.55 -2.72 -3.55
C TYR A 222 10.26 -2.23 -2.89
N ALA A 223 9.68 -3.04 -2.01
CA ALA A 223 8.38 -2.72 -1.45
C ALA A 223 8.41 -1.42 -0.63
N VAL A 224 7.61 -0.45 -1.06
CA VAL A 224 7.35 0.80 -0.37
C VAL A 224 5.83 0.93 -0.22
N PHE A 225 5.40 1.41 0.94
CA PHE A 225 3.99 1.60 1.23
C PHE A 225 3.72 3.06 1.59
N TYR A 226 2.88 3.75 0.83
CA TYR A 226 2.30 5.02 1.24
C TYR A 226 1.21 4.74 2.27
N CYS A 227 1.48 5.01 3.54
CA CYS A 227 0.53 4.79 4.63
C CYS A 227 -0.08 6.10 5.11
N HIS A 228 -1.36 6.09 5.43
CA HIS A 228 -2.04 7.24 6.01
C HIS A 228 -3.18 6.86 6.95
N THR A 229 -3.46 7.72 7.93
CA THR A 229 -4.63 7.62 8.81
C THR A 229 -5.82 8.29 8.15
N THR A 230 -6.95 7.61 8.10
CA THR A 230 -8.18 8.18 7.57
C THR A 230 -9.39 7.77 8.42
N SER A 231 -10.40 8.64 8.43
CA SER A 231 -11.74 8.31 8.94
C SER A 231 -12.45 7.51 7.86
N ALA A 232 -12.34 6.19 7.96
CA ALA A 232 -12.90 5.30 6.96
C ALA A 232 -13.41 4.00 7.58
N GLU A 233 -14.48 3.49 6.99
CA GLU A 233 -15.02 2.19 7.32
C GLU A 233 -14.48 1.14 6.36
N ALA A 234 -14.02 0.02 6.91
CA ALA A 234 -13.50 -1.08 6.13
C ALA A 234 -14.52 -2.24 6.04
N PHE A 235 -14.53 -2.92 4.90
CA PHE A 235 -15.42 -4.03 4.62
C PHE A 235 -14.63 -5.19 4.02
N LYS A 236 -14.86 -6.41 4.52
CA LYS A 236 -14.51 -7.65 3.82
C LYS A 236 -15.66 -8.01 2.89
N VAL A 237 -15.37 -8.27 1.64
CA VAL A 237 -16.38 -8.44 0.60
C VAL A 237 -16.05 -9.66 -0.25
N SER A 238 -16.94 -10.64 -0.25
CA SER A 238 -16.82 -11.79 -1.13
C SER A 238 -17.58 -11.49 -2.42
N VAL A 239 -16.93 -11.64 -3.57
CA VAL A 239 -17.54 -11.40 -4.89
C VAL A 239 -17.34 -12.58 -5.83
N VAL A 240 -18.28 -12.77 -6.76
CA VAL A 240 -18.25 -13.86 -7.73
C VAL A 240 -18.47 -13.32 -9.14
N GLY A 241 -17.49 -13.55 -10.02
CA GLY A 241 -17.50 -13.18 -11.43
C GLY A 241 -18.46 -14.04 -12.24
N LYS A 242 -18.84 -13.55 -13.43
CA LYS A 242 -19.67 -14.32 -14.37
C LYS A 242 -19.01 -15.63 -14.81
N ASP A 243 -17.68 -15.66 -14.86
CA ASP A 243 -16.88 -16.84 -15.18
C ASP A 243 -16.68 -17.80 -13.99
N GLY A 244 -17.28 -17.50 -12.83
CA GLY A 244 -17.15 -18.28 -11.60
C GLY A 244 -15.93 -17.92 -10.75
N THR A 245 -15.09 -16.95 -11.18
CA THR A 245 -13.97 -16.44 -10.38
C THR A 245 -14.48 -15.89 -9.05
N LYS A 246 -13.85 -16.29 -7.95
CA LYS A 246 -14.15 -15.77 -6.61
C LYS A 246 -13.01 -14.87 -6.16
N VAL A 247 -13.36 -13.75 -5.54
CA VAL A 247 -12.39 -12.82 -4.95
C VAL A 247 -12.88 -12.43 -3.57
N GLU A 248 -11.97 -12.50 -2.59
CA GLU A 248 -12.19 -11.93 -1.26
C GLU A 248 -11.54 -10.55 -1.25
N GLY A 249 -12.35 -9.54 -1.57
CA GLY A 249 -11.93 -8.14 -1.64
C GLY A 249 -11.99 -7.44 -0.30
N VAL A 250 -11.19 -6.39 -0.17
CA VAL A 250 -11.33 -5.37 0.86
C VAL A 250 -11.82 -4.10 0.20
N ALA A 251 -12.87 -3.50 0.76
CA ALA A 251 -13.36 -2.19 0.36
C ALA A 251 -13.25 -1.21 1.52
N THR A 252 -12.98 0.04 1.20
CA THR A 252 -12.93 1.14 2.16
C THR A 252 -13.91 2.22 1.73
N CYS A 253 -14.65 2.77 2.69
CA CYS A 253 -15.52 3.93 2.50
C CYS A 253 -14.99 5.09 3.34
N HIS A 254 -14.56 6.15 2.69
CA HIS A 254 -14.18 7.40 3.36
C HIS A 254 -15.46 8.11 3.81
N THR A 255 -15.67 8.22 5.12
CA THR A 255 -16.91 8.76 5.70
C THR A 255 -16.89 10.27 5.85
N ASP A 256 -15.70 10.86 5.97
CA ASP A 256 -15.50 12.31 5.94
C ASP A 256 -14.68 12.69 4.71
N THR A 257 -15.38 13.26 3.73
CA THR A 257 -14.77 13.73 2.48
C THR A 257 -14.86 15.25 2.34
N ALA A 258 -15.19 15.98 3.40
CA ALA A 258 -15.39 17.44 3.32
C ALA A 258 -14.11 18.19 2.92
N GLY A 259 -12.94 17.70 3.35
CA GLY A 259 -11.64 18.25 3.01
C GLY A 259 -11.10 17.82 1.63
N TYR A 260 -11.80 16.96 0.90
CA TYR A 260 -11.31 16.44 -0.37
C TYR A 260 -11.44 17.51 -1.46
N ASN A 261 -10.52 17.46 -2.43
CA ASN A 261 -10.58 18.32 -3.60
C ASN A 261 -11.92 18.15 -4.34
N PRO A 262 -12.73 19.20 -4.54
CA PRO A 262 -14.00 19.09 -5.28
C PRO A 262 -13.86 18.57 -6.72
N GLU A 263 -12.68 18.73 -7.31
CA GLU A 263 -12.36 18.25 -8.66
C GLU A 263 -11.85 16.80 -8.71
N HIS A 264 -11.83 16.11 -7.56
CA HIS A 264 -11.45 14.71 -7.46
C HIS A 264 -12.36 13.82 -8.32
N VAL A 265 -11.79 12.81 -8.98
CA VAL A 265 -12.51 11.98 -9.97
C VAL A 265 -13.75 11.29 -9.37
N ALA A 266 -13.70 10.91 -8.10
CA ALA A 266 -14.80 10.22 -7.44
C ALA A 266 -16.09 11.06 -7.43
N PHE A 267 -15.97 12.38 -7.22
CA PHE A 267 -17.12 13.30 -7.24
C PHE A 267 -17.69 13.46 -8.66
N LYS A 268 -16.81 13.43 -9.67
CA LYS A 268 -17.20 13.51 -11.08
C LYS A 268 -17.92 12.24 -11.54
N LEU A 269 -17.42 11.06 -11.18
CA LEU A 269 -17.98 9.77 -11.55
C LEU A 269 -19.30 9.46 -10.82
N LEU A 270 -19.37 9.80 -9.53
CA LEU A 270 -20.55 9.51 -8.69
C LEU A 270 -21.59 10.63 -8.72
N HIS A 271 -21.27 11.77 -9.34
CA HIS A 271 -22.12 12.96 -9.38
C HIS A 271 -22.55 13.45 -7.99
N VAL A 272 -21.62 13.44 -7.04
CA VAL A 272 -21.81 13.90 -5.66
C VAL A 272 -20.77 14.96 -5.28
N LYS A 273 -20.93 15.61 -4.13
CA LYS A 273 -20.01 16.67 -3.65
C LYS A 273 -19.24 16.22 -2.41
N PRO A 274 -18.06 16.80 -2.14
CA PRO A 274 -17.35 16.63 -0.87
C PRO A 274 -18.27 16.76 0.35
N GLY A 275 -18.12 15.85 1.32
CA GLY A 275 -18.83 15.89 2.60
C GLY A 275 -20.33 15.54 2.55
N THR A 276 -20.88 15.12 1.42
CA THR A 276 -22.31 14.81 1.30
C THR A 276 -22.66 13.35 1.55
N VAL A 277 -21.79 12.43 1.13
CA VAL A 277 -21.95 10.98 1.26
C VAL A 277 -20.58 10.31 1.39
N PRO A 278 -20.51 9.12 2.02
CA PRO A 278 -19.29 8.32 1.98
C PRO A 278 -18.92 7.91 0.56
N ILE A 279 -17.63 7.94 0.25
CA ILE A 279 -17.07 7.51 -1.04
C ILE A 279 -16.31 6.21 -0.83
N CYS A 280 -16.73 5.16 -1.53
CA CYS A 280 -16.17 3.84 -1.38
C CYS A 280 -15.38 3.41 -2.61
N HIS A 281 -14.39 2.55 -2.40
CA HIS A 281 -13.70 1.84 -3.46
C HIS A 281 -13.18 0.49 -2.95
N PHE A 282 -12.94 -0.43 -3.88
CA PHE A 282 -12.17 -1.63 -3.59
C PHE A 282 -10.69 -1.30 -3.54
N LEU A 283 -9.96 -2.01 -2.69
CA LEU A 283 -8.52 -1.91 -2.60
C LEU A 283 -7.84 -2.92 -3.53
N PRO A 284 -6.82 -2.50 -4.30
CA PRO A 284 -5.87 -3.39 -4.95
C PRO A 284 -5.29 -4.44 -3.99
N GLN A 285 -4.75 -5.53 -4.54
CA GLN A 285 -4.10 -6.57 -3.74
C GLN A 285 -2.89 -6.05 -2.96
N SER A 286 -2.16 -5.08 -3.52
CA SER A 286 -0.98 -4.46 -2.90
C SER A 286 -1.30 -3.60 -1.68
N ASP A 287 -2.58 -3.32 -1.44
CA ASP A 287 -3.00 -2.39 -0.40
C ASP A 287 -3.43 -3.14 0.86
N ILE A 288 -3.18 -2.49 2.01
CA ILE A 288 -3.39 -3.08 3.33
C ILE A 288 -4.19 -2.10 4.18
N VAL A 289 -5.29 -2.59 4.75
CA VAL A 289 -6.06 -1.88 5.77
C VAL A 289 -5.73 -2.43 7.14
N TRP A 290 -5.32 -1.53 8.01
CA TRP A 290 -5.07 -1.79 9.41
C TRP A 290 -6.21 -1.22 10.24
N ILE A 291 -6.78 -2.07 11.09
CA ILE A 291 -7.86 -1.71 12.02
C ILE A 291 -7.59 -2.32 13.40
N PRO A 292 -8.01 -1.68 14.48
CA PRO A 292 -7.97 -2.30 15.80
C PRO A 292 -9.01 -3.43 15.89
N ASN A 293 -8.72 -4.46 16.68
CA ASN A 293 -9.68 -5.52 17.00
C ASN A 293 -10.80 -5.06 17.96
N LYS A 294 -10.61 -3.94 18.66
CA LYS A 294 -11.48 -3.41 19.71
C LYS A 294 -11.52 -1.89 19.68
#